data_AF-A0A976PFV9-F1
#
_entry.id   AF-A0A976PFV9-F1
#
_cell.length_a   1.000
_cell.length_b   1.000
_cell.length_c   1.000
_cell.angle_alpha   90.00
_cell.angle_beta   90.00
_cell.angle_gamma   90.00
#
_symmetry.space_group_name_H-M   'P 1'
#
loop_
_entity.id
_entity.type
_entity.pdbx_description
1 polymer ?
#
loop_
_entity_poly.entity_id
_entity_poly.type
_entity_poly.pdbx_seq_one_letter_code
_entity_poly.pdbx_strand_id
1 'polypeptide(L)'
;MEQFVDQVIKILFPALCNQIVEDTDKLRINLEHLGTELQYILSCLEHELHTSCRIQSIVDSFYQELPKLEHAMNEDAQFILNGDPAAKSLNEVVLCYPGFYAIGVYRIAHFFQMMNIPLFPRILTEYAHNETGIDIHPGAKIDYPFFIDHGTGVVIGETCEIGKRVKIYQGL
;
A
#
# COMPACT_ATOMS: atom_id res chain seq x y z
N MET A 1 -5.10 -9.46 7.55
CA MET A 1 -4.69 -8.88 6.24
C MET A 1 -5.47 -7.60 5.97
N GLU A 2 -6.79 -7.66 5.81
CA GLU A 2 -7.68 -6.49 5.77
C GLU A 2 -7.35 -5.48 6.88
N GLN A 3 -7.35 -5.94 8.14
CA GLN A 3 -7.05 -5.09 9.29
C GLN A 3 -5.68 -4.41 9.24
N PHE A 4 -4.65 -5.08 8.72
CA PHE A 4 -3.29 -4.55 8.61
C PHE A 4 -3.21 -3.47 7.52
N VAL A 5 -3.71 -3.76 6.31
CA VAL A 5 -3.71 -2.81 5.19
C VAL A 5 -4.49 -1.55 5.54
N ASP A 6 -5.68 -1.72 6.10
CA ASP A 6 -6.51 -0.61 6.54
C ASP A 6 -5.79 0.23 7.60
N GLN A 7 -5.13 -0.39 8.58
CA GLN A 7 -4.37 0.35 9.59
C GLN A 7 -3.25 1.19 8.96
N VAL A 8 -2.50 0.63 8.00
CA VAL A 8 -1.45 1.38 7.29
C VAL A 8 -2.06 2.57 6.55
N ILE A 9 -3.11 2.36 5.76
CA ILE A 9 -3.77 3.45 5.02
C ILE A 9 -4.28 4.54 5.96
N LYS A 10 -4.88 4.16 7.11
CA LYS A 10 -5.37 5.10 8.12
C LYS A 10 -4.25 5.92 8.76
N ILE A 11 -3.06 5.33 8.95
CA ILE A 11 -1.88 6.01 9.48
C ILE A 11 -1.32 6.98 8.43
N LEU A 12 -1.25 6.59 7.16
CA LEU A 12 -0.74 7.43 6.08
C LEU A 12 -1.72 8.54 5.67
N PHE A 13 -3.01 8.35 5.89
CA PHE A 13 -4.05 9.31 5.50
C PHE A 13 -5.06 9.58 6.63
N PRO A 14 -4.61 10.16 7.76
CA PRO A 14 -5.43 10.23 8.96
C PRO A 14 -6.59 11.23 8.85
N ALA A 15 -6.45 12.26 8.00
CA ALA A 15 -7.52 13.22 7.69
C ALA A 15 -8.79 12.56 7.11
N LEU A 16 -8.68 11.33 6.61
CA LEU A 16 -9.79 10.58 6.01
C LEU A 16 -10.61 9.78 7.02
N CYS A 17 -10.11 9.63 8.24
CA CYS A 17 -10.73 8.80 9.27
C CYS A 17 -11.55 9.58 10.29
N ASN A 18 -11.75 10.89 10.07
CA ASN A 18 -12.18 11.84 11.12
C ASN A 18 -11.33 11.74 12.41
N GLN A 19 -10.14 11.14 12.31
CA GLN A 19 -9.14 11.17 13.36
C GLN A 19 -8.35 12.44 13.12
N ILE A 20 -8.84 13.54 13.69
CA ILE A 20 -8.03 14.74 13.81
C ILE A 20 -6.74 14.30 14.53
N VAL A 21 -5.61 14.29 13.83
CA VAL A 21 -4.28 14.07 14.40
C VAL A 21 -3.86 15.31 15.18
N GLU A 22 -4.70 15.72 16.11
CA GLU A 22 -4.31 16.64 17.18
C GLU A 22 -3.75 15.87 18.37
N ASP A 23 -3.96 14.54 18.40
CA ASP A 23 -3.57 13.66 19.49
C ASP A 23 -2.39 12.78 19.07
N THR A 24 -1.17 13.28 19.29
CA THR A 24 0.08 12.56 19.04
C THR A 24 0.15 11.23 19.79
N ASP A 25 -0.55 11.08 20.92
CA ASP A 25 -0.59 9.84 21.68
C ASP A 25 -1.37 8.75 20.94
N LYS A 26 -2.49 9.11 20.28
CA LYS A 26 -3.23 8.16 19.43
C LYS A 26 -2.40 7.66 18.26
N LEU A 27 -1.67 8.55 17.59
CA LEU A 27 -0.80 8.15 16.48
C LEU A 27 0.29 7.19 16.96
N ARG A 28 0.91 7.47 18.11
CA ARG A 28 1.91 6.58 18.73
C ARG A 28 1.33 5.20 19.02
N ILE A 29 0.14 5.14 19.62
CA ILE A 29 -0.54 3.88 19.94
C ILE A 29 -0.85 3.09 18.65
N ASN A 30 -1.33 3.76 17.60
CA ASN A 30 -1.61 3.12 16.32
C ASN A 30 -0.34 2.54 15.67
N LEU A 31 0.78 3.28 15.75
CA LEU A 31 2.07 2.80 15.25
C LEU A 31 2.56 1.59 16.05
N GLU A 32 2.51 1.63 17.39
CA GLU A 32 2.88 0.49 18.25
C GLU A 32 2.05 -0.76 17.95
N HIS A 33 0.74 -0.59 17.73
CA HIS A 33 -0.16 -1.66 17.33
C HIS A 33 0.22 -2.23 15.96
N LEU A 34 0.48 -1.36 14.97
CA LEU A 34 0.89 -1.77 13.62
C LEU A 34 2.16 -2.64 13.65
N GLY A 35 3.18 -2.25 14.42
CA GLY A 35 4.41 -3.04 14.53
C GLY A 35 4.20 -4.38 15.21
N THR A 36 3.37 -4.42 16.25
CA THR A 36 3.03 -5.66 16.96
C THR A 36 2.28 -6.62 16.03
N GLU A 37 1.31 -6.11 15.26
CA GLU A 37 0.57 -6.90 14.27
C GLU A 37 1.50 -7.41 13.16
N LEU A 38 2.36 -6.54 12.61
CA LEU A 38 3.34 -6.94 11.58
C LEU A 38 4.29 -8.01 12.10
N GLN A 39 4.82 -7.85 13.32
CA GLN A 39 5.69 -8.83 13.94
C GLN A 39 4.99 -10.19 14.10
N TYR A 40 3.73 -10.19 14.55
CA TYR A 40 2.93 -11.39 14.67
C TYR A 40 2.72 -12.07 13.31
N ILE A 41 2.28 -11.32 12.30
CA ILE A 41 2.05 -11.82 10.95
C ILE A 41 3.33 -12.47 10.38
N LEU A 42 4.46 -11.77 10.45
CA LEU A 42 5.74 -12.29 9.93
C LEU A 42 6.20 -13.54 10.71
N SER A 43 5.97 -13.59 12.02
CA SER A 43 6.30 -14.77 12.83
C SER A 43 5.46 -16.00 12.46
N CYS A 44 4.22 -15.80 12.00
CA CYS A 44 3.31 -16.87 11.61
C CYS A 44 3.52 -17.35 10.18
N LEU A 45 3.74 -16.43 9.25
CA LEU A 45 3.74 -16.73 7.81
C LEU A 45 5.11 -17.08 7.26
N GLU A 46 6.17 -16.59 7.89
CA GLU A 46 7.51 -16.63 7.29
C GLU A 46 8.46 -17.43 8.17
N HIS A 47 8.35 -18.76 8.06
CA HIS A 47 9.23 -19.66 8.78
C HIS A 47 10.70 -19.29 8.55
N GLU A 48 11.11 -19.01 7.32
CA GLU A 48 12.50 -18.67 6.98
C GLU A 48 13.05 -17.38 7.66
N LEU A 49 12.19 -16.55 8.27
CA LEU A 49 12.59 -15.37 9.05
C LEU A 49 12.97 -15.68 10.52
N HIS A 50 13.17 -16.97 10.88
CA HIS A 50 13.35 -17.59 12.21
C HIS A 50 14.02 -16.83 13.38
N THR A 51 14.72 -15.72 13.14
CA THR A 51 15.28 -14.88 14.21
C THR A 51 14.38 -13.68 14.52
N SER A 52 14.00 -13.52 15.78
CA SER A 52 13.29 -12.34 16.29
C SER A 52 13.98 -11.02 15.92
N CYS A 53 15.32 -11.02 15.90
CA CYS A 53 16.12 -9.87 15.46
C CYS A 53 15.85 -9.47 14.00
N ARG A 54 15.70 -10.44 13.08
CA ARG A 54 15.38 -10.16 11.68
C ARG A 54 13.98 -9.56 11.54
N ILE A 55 12.98 -10.13 12.21
CA ILE A 55 11.62 -9.59 12.19
C ILE A 55 11.60 -8.16 12.73
N GLN A 56 12.28 -7.90 13.85
CA GLN A 56 12.39 -6.53 14.39
C GLN A 56 13.02 -5.57 13.38
N SER A 57 14.11 -5.97 12.71
CA SER A 57 14.74 -5.12 11.70
C SER A 57 13.83 -4.80 10.52
N ILE A 58 12.93 -5.72 10.13
CA ILE A 58 11.93 -5.50 9.09
C ILE A 58 10.88 -4.49 9.57
N VAL A 59 10.38 -4.63 10.80
CA VAL A 59 9.42 -3.69 11.40
C VAL A 59 10.03 -2.29 11.48
N ASP A 60 11.27 -2.17 11.95
CA ASP A 60 11.98 -0.89 12.04
C ASP A 60 12.19 -0.25 10.66
N SER A 61 12.55 -1.06 9.66
CA SER A 61 12.69 -0.61 8.27
C SER A 61 11.35 -0.15 7.69
N PHE A 62 10.25 -0.83 8.02
CA PHE A 62 8.92 -0.46 7.57
C PHE A 62 8.51 0.90 8.14
N TYR A 63 8.76 1.16 9.43
CA TYR A 63 8.50 2.47 10.02
C TYR A 63 9.28 3.60 9.32
N GLN A 64 10.53 3.35 8.95
CA GLN A 64 11.34 4.32 8.22
C GLN A 64 10.83 4.56 6.78
N GLU A 65 10.12 3.59 6.21
CA GLU A 65 9.57 3.69 4.87
C GLU A 65 8.19 4.38 4.83
N LEU A 66 7.43 4.40 5.93
CA LEU A 66 6.09 5.02 6.00
C LEU A 66 6.05 6.44 5.42
N PRO A 67 6.97 7.38 5.73
CA PRO A 67 6.91 8.73 5.16
C PRO A 67 7.13 8.75 3.64
N LYS A 68 7.91 7.82 3.09
CA LYS A 68 8.12 7.72 1.64
C LYS A 68 6.89 7.13 0.95
N LEU A 69 6.26 6.14 1.56
CA LEU A 69 4.99 5.57 1.09
C LEU A 69 3.90 6.64 1.09
N GLU A 70 3.77 7.40 2.18
CA GLU A 70 2.85 8.53 2.28
C GLU A 70 3.06 9.53 1.14
N HIS A 71 4.32 9.93 0.89
CA HIS A 71 4.64 10.87 -0.17
C HIS A 71 4.28 10.33 -1.56
N ALA A 72 4.68 9.09 -1.88
CA ALA A 72 4.39 8.47 -3.18
C ALA A 72 2.89 8.31 -3.42
N MET A 73 2.14 7.87 -2.41
CA MET A 73 0.68 7.71 -2.52
C MET A 73 -0.03 9.06 -2.61
N ASN A 74 0.44 10.12 -1.95
CA ASN A 74 -0.11 11.46 -2.14
C ASN A 74 0.10 11.97 -3.58
N GLU A 75 1.27 11.73 -4.18
CA GLU A 75 1.54 12.06 -5.58
C GLU A 75 0.63 11.25 -6.53
N ASP A 76 0.40 9.96 -6.25
CA ASP A 76 -0.57 9.15 -7.00
C ASP A 76 -1.99 9.72 -6.90
N ALA A 77 -2.48 9.99 -5.68
CA ALA A 77 -3.81 10.53 -5.45
C ALA A 77 -4.01 11.87 -6.18
N GLN A 78 -3.00 12.74 -6.15
CA GLN A 78 -3.03 14.02 -6.85
C GLN A 78 -3.03 13.85 -8.37
N PHE A 79 -2.30 12.86 -8.89
CA PHE A 79 -2.29 12.54 -10.31
C PHE A 79 -3.62 11.95 -10.79
N ILE A 80 -4.25 11.10 -9.97
CA ILE A 80 -5.60 10.57 -10.23
C ILE A 80 -6.62 11.71 -10.25
N LEU A 81 -6.63 12.57 -9.22
CA LEU A 81 -7.54 13.73 -9.16
C LEU A 81 -7.42 14.65 -10.38
N ASN A 82 -6.20 14.87 -10.87
CA ASN A 82 -5.97 15.69 -12.05
C ASN A 82 -6.29 14.96 -13.37
N GLY A 83 -6.22 13.63 -13.36
CA GLY A 83 -6.39 12.77 -14.54
C GLY A 83 -7.82 12.26 -14.76
N ASP A 84 -8.71 12.42 -13.78
CA ASP A 84 -10.13 12.10 -13.87
C ASP A 84 -11.00 13.35 -13.64
N PRO A 85 -11.65 13.88 -14.70
CA PRO A 85 -12.58 15.01 -14.58
C PRO A 85 -13.78 14.76 -13.65
N ALA A 86 -14.10 13.50 -13.35
CA ALA A 86 -15.19 13.13 -12.45
C ALA A 86 -14.81 13.33 -10.97
N ALA A 87 -13.53 13.14 -10.61
CA ALA A 87 -13.04 13.27 -9.24
C ALA A 87 -13.25 14.69 -8.68
N LYS A 88 -13.79 14.79 -7.46
CA LYS A 88 -14.13 16.06 -6.81
C LYS A 88 -13.14 16.47 -5.72
N SER A 89 -12.40 15.53 -5.14
CA SER A 89 -11.43 15.82 -4.08
C SER A 89 -10.42 14.69 -3.90
N LEU A 90 -9.28 15.01 -3.27
CA LEU A 90 -8.31 13.98 -2.84
C LEU A 90 -8.95 12.97 -1.87
N ASN A 91 -9.83 13.43 -0.99
CA ASN A 91 -10.51 12.54 -0.04
C ASN A 91 -11.36 11.50 -0.75
N GLU A 92 -12.09 11.90 -1.80
CA GLU A 92 -12.86 10.97 -2.62
C GLU A 92 -11.96 9.93 -3.31
N VAL A 93 -10.82 10.37 -3.85
CA VAL A 93 -9.85 9.48 -4.49
C VAL A 93 -9.35 8.43 -3.49
N VAL A 94 -8.85 8.87 -2.34
CA VAL A 94 -8.25 7.94 -1.37
C VAL A 94 -9.29 7.00 -0.73
N LEU A 95 -10.53 7.48 -0.50
CA LEU A 95 -11.57 6.68 0.14
C LEU A 95 -12.29 5.70 -0.80
N CYS A 96 -12.42 6.05 -2.08
CA CYS A 96 -13.37 5.37 -2.96
C CYS A 96 -12.75 4.82 -4.25
N TYR A 97 -11.55 5.25 -4.68
CA TYR A 97 -11.04 4.86 -5.99
C TYR A 97 -10.30 3.51 -5.89
N PRO A 98 -10.79 2.44 -6.54
CA PRO A 98 -10.19 1.11 -6.44
C PRO A 98 -8.77 1.08 -7.03
N GLY A 99 -8.51 1.88 -8.07
CA GLY A 99 -7.18 2.06 -8.64
C GLY A 99 -6.18 2.63 -7.65
N PHE A 100 -6.58 3.64 -6.87
CA PHE A 100 -5.74 4.19 -5.80
C PHE A 100 -5.46 3.13 -4.74
N TYR A 101 -6.50 2.42 -4.28
CA TYR A 101 -6.36 1.39 -3.27
C TYR A 101 -5.38 0.28 -3.70
N ALA A 102 -5.54 -0.26 -4.90
CA ALA A 102 -4.65 -1.30 -5.43
C ALA A 102 -3.20 -0.84 -5.55
N ILE A 103 -2.96 0.39 -6.02
CA ILE A 103 -1.61 0.98 -6.08
C ILE A 103 -1.02 1.12 -4.68
N GLY A 104 -1.80 1.60 -3.71
CA GLY A 104 -1.39 1.74 -2.32
C GLY A 104 -0.93 0.41 -1.71
N VAL A 105 -1.76 -0.63 -1.85
CA VAL A 105 -1.42 -1.97 -1.35
C VAL A 105 -0.21 -2.55 -2.08
N TYR A 106 -0.11 -2.38 -3.40
CA TYR A 106 1.07 -2.79 -4.16
C TYR A 106 2.34 -2.10 -3.63
N ARG A 107 2.35 -0.80 -3.35
CA ARG A 107 3.55 -0.10 -2.86
C ARG A 107 4.01 -0.64 -1.50
N ILE A 108 3.06 -0.96 -0.61
CA ILE A 108 3.34 -1.62 0.67
C ILE A 108 3.92 -3.02 0.43
N ALA A 109 3.30 -3.81 -0.43
CA ALA A 109 3.77 -5.15 -0.76
C ALA A 109 5.15 -5.13 -1.42
N HIS A 110 5.40 -4.19 -2.33
CA HIS A 110 6.68 -4.01 -3.02
C HIS A 110 7.81 -3.71 -2.05
N PHE A 111 7.58 -2.90 -1.01
CA PHE A 111 8.56 -2.72 0.06
C PHE A 111 8.97 -4.07 0.69
N PHE A 112 8.00 -4.89 1.07
CA PHE A 112 8.28 -6.21 1.67
C PHE A 112 8.93 -7.18 0.67
N GLN A 113 8.58 -7.10 -0.61
CA GLN A 113 9.26 -7.83 -1.69
C GLN A 113 10.73 -7.45 -1.77
N MET A 114 11.06 -6.15 -1.71
CA MET A 114 12.44 -5.66 -1.74
C MET A 114 13.25 -6.08 -0.50
N MET A 115 12.58 -6.37 0.61
CA MET A 115 13.17 -6.96 1.81
C MET A 115 13.34 -8.49 1.71
N ASN A 116 13.06 -9.08 0.54
CA ASN A 116 13.07 -10.52 0.27
C ASN A 116 12.18 -11.30 1.24
N ILE A 117 10.99 -10.77 1.54
CA ILE A 117 9.97 -11.50 2.28
C ILE A 117 9.21 -12.42 1.31
N PRO A 118 9.18 -13.73 1.54
CA PRO A 118 8.64 -14.70 0.56
C PRO A 118 7.15 -14.56 0.22
N LEU A 119 6.26 -14.78 1.19
CA LEU A 119 4.83 -15.04 0.94
C LEU A 119 3.98 -13.79 1.20
N PHE A 120 4.32 -13.05 2.25
CA PHE A 120 3.56 -11.89 2.72
C PHE A 120 3.29 -10.82 1.64
N PRO A 121 4.25 -10.42 0.78
CA PRO A 121 3.99 -9.47 -0.31
C PRO A 121 2.89 -9.93 -1.25
N ARG A 122 2.90 -11.22 -1.63
CA ARG A 122 1.91 -11.77 -2.55
C ARG A 122 0.53 -11.86 -1.91
N ILE A 123 0.44 -12.19 -0.62
CA ILE A 123 -0.83 -12.16 0.12
C ILE A 123 -1.45 -10.76 0.10
N LEU A 124 -0.63 -9.71 0.27
CA LEU A 124 -1.11 -8.33 0.22
C LEU A 124 -1.69 -7.97 -1.15
N THR A 125 -0.98 -8.27 -2.24
CA THR A 125 -1.47 -7.93 -3.58
C THR A 125 -2.66 -8.77 -4.01
N GLU A 126 -2.72 -10.05 -3.64
CA GLU A 126 -3.90 -10.89 -3.88
C GLU A 126 -5.12 -10.41 -3.08
N TYR A 127 -4.91 -9.88 -1.88
CA TYR A 127 -5.99 -9.23 -1.15
C TYR A 127 -6.53 -8.02 -1.90
N ALA A 128 -5.67 -7.12 -2.39
CA ALA A 128 -6.11 -5.99 -3.23
C ALA A 128 -6.78 -6.44 -4.54
N HIS A 129 -6.28 -7.51 -5.16
CA HIS A 129 -6.90 -8.11 -6.34
C HIS A 129 -8.33 -8.56 -6.04
N ASN A 130 -8.55 -9.27 -4.94
CA ASN A 130 -9.90 -9.70 -4.55
C ASN A 130 -10.88 -8.52 -4.35
N GLU A 131 -10.41 -7.42 -3.76
CA GLU A 131 -11.25 -6.24 -3.48
C GLU A 131 -11.53 -5.37 -4.72
N THR A 132 -10.59 -5.32 -5.68
CA THR A 132 -10.63 -4.32 -6.78
C THR A 132 -10.71 -4.92 -8.18
N GLY A 133 -10.36 -6.20 -8.34
CA GLY A 133 -10.14 -6.84 -9.64
C GLY A 133 -8.85 -6.39 -10.35
N ILE A 134 -7.92 -5.72 -9.65
CA ILE A 134 -6.62 -5.27 -10.19
C ILE A 134 -5.52 -6.19 -9.64
N ASP A 135 -4.88 -6.97 -10.52
CA ASP A 135 -3.79 -7.87 -10.15
C ASP A 135 -2.42 -7.21 -10.43
N ILE A 136 -1.71 -6.83 -9.38
CA ILE A 136 -0.36 -6.28 -9.48
C ILE A 136 0.60 -7.19 -8.75
N HIS A 137 1.54 -7.81 -9.45
CA HIS A 137 2.57 -8.61 -8.81
C HIS A 137 3.46 -7.73 -7.92
N PRO A 138 3.79 -8.13 -6.67
CA PRO A 138 4.60 -7.31 -5.76
C PRO A 138 6.02 -7.05 -6.28
N GLY A 139 6.53 -7.90 -7.18
CA GLY A 139 7.82 -7.72 -7.85
C GLY A 139 7.85 -6.72 -9.00
N ALA A 140 6.69 -6.28 -9.51
CA ALA A 140 6.65 -5.26 -10.55
C ALA A 140 7.35 -3.98 -10.08
N LYS A 141 7.93 -3.20 -11.01
CA LYS A 141 8.59 -1.93 -10.71
C LYS A 141 7.77 -0.78 -11.27
N ILE A 142 7.01 -0.11 -10.41
CA ILE A 142 6.10 0.96 -10.82
C ILE A 142 6.51 2.28 -10.14
N ASP A 143 7.01 3.20 -10.96
CA ASP A 143 7.37 4.54 -10.49
C ASP A 143 6.11 5.37 -10.16
N TYR A 144 6.27 6.52 -9.50
CA TYR A 144 5.17 7.42 -9.15
C TYR A 144 5.36 8.82 -9.78
N PRO A 145 4.27 9.53 -10.08
CA PRO A 145 2.87 9.11 -9.85
C PRO A 145 2.35 8.12 -10.90
N PHE A 146 1.38 7.29 -10.52
CA PHE A 146 0.74 6.27 -11.35
C PHE A 146 -0.78 6.28 -11.15
N PHE A 147 -1.53 5.94 -12.21
CA PHE A 147 -2.98 5.98 -12.19
C PHE A 147 -3.58 4.76 -12.92
N ILE A 148 -4.40 3.99 -12.21
CA ILE A 148 -5.31 3.01 -12.79
C ILE A 148 -6.75 3.54 -12.71
N ASP A 149 -7.40 3.70 -13.87
CA ASP A 149 -8.76 4.20 -14.01
C ASP A 149 -9.74 3.03 -14.19
N HIS A 150 -10.77 2.97 -13.34
CA HIS A 150 -11.68 1.83 -13.13
C HIS A 150 -11.02 0.51 -12.71
N GLY A 151 -10.02 0.04 -13.45
CA GLY A 151 -9.04 -0.96 -13.05
C GLY A 151 -9.44 -2.44 -13.12
N THR A 152 -10.73 -2.79 -13.08
CA THR A 152 -11.13 -4.20 -13.11
C THR A 152 -10.54 -4.95 -14.33
N GLY A 153 -9.88 -6.07 -14.07
CA GLY A 153 -9.25 -6.92 -15.07
C GLY A 153 -7.83 -6.50 -15.48
N VAL A 154 -7.25 -5.47 -14.86
CA VAL A 154 -5.84 -5.09 -15.08
C VAL A 154 -4.91 -6.15 -14.49
N VAL A 155 -3.90 -6.57 -15.26
CA VAL A 155 -2.85 -7.52 -14.80
C VAL A 155 -1.45 -6.96 -15.07
N ILE A 156 -0.66 -6.77 -14.01
CA ILE A 156 0.73 -6.29 -14.08
C ILE A 156 1.68 -7.36 -13.51
N GLY A 157 2.47 -7.98 -14.40
CA GLY A 157 3.35 -9.10 -14.06
C GLY A 157 4.64 -8.72 -13.31
N GLU A 158 5.29 -9.72 -12.71
CA GLU A 158 6.46 -9.59 -11.84
C GLU A 158 7.61 -8.78 -12.42
N THR A 159 7.92 -8.96 -13.71
CA THR A 159 9.07 -8.31 -14.36
C THR A 159 8.71 -7.01 -15.06
N CYS A 160 7.48 -6.53 -14.91
CA CYS A 160 7.01 -5.31 -15.54
C CYS A 160 7.73 -4.09 -14.96
N GLU A 161 8.13 -3.16 -15.83
CA GLU A 161 8.68 -1.87 -15.45
C GLU A 161 7.81 -0.75 -16.03
N ILE A 162 7.23 0.07 -15.16
CA ILE A 162 6.33 1.17 -15.49
C ILE A 162 6.96 2.47 -14.97
N GLY A 163 7.16 3.43 -15.87
CA GLY A 163 7.72 4.74 -15.54
C GLY A 163 6.72 5.71 -14.89
N LYS A 164 7.17 6.95 -14.67
CA LYS A 164 6.36 8.01 -14.04
C LYS A 164 5.21 8.47 -14.94
N ARG A 165 4.12 8.92 -14.29
CA ARG A 165 2.96 9.56 -14.92
C ARG A 165 2.27 8.69 -15.97
N VAL A 166 2.26 7.38 -15.76
CA VAL A 166 1.52 6.43 -16.60
C VAL A 166 0.08 6.32 -16.11
N LYS A 167 -0.86 6.28 -17.06
CA LYS A 167 -2.28 6.00 -16.83
C LYS A 167 -2.68 4.72 -17.55
N ILE A 168 -3.35 3.80 -16.84
CA ILE A 168 -3.89 2.54 -17.37
C ILE A 168 -5.41 2.53 -17.16
N TYR A 169 -6.13 1.86 -18.06
CA TYR A 169 -7.59 1.68 -18.01
C TYR A 169 -7.95 0.21 -17.80
N GLN A 170 -9.21 -0.09 -17.52
CA GLN A 170 -9.73 -1.45 -17.31
C GLN A 170 -9.44 -2.41 -18.48
N GLY A 171 -9.23 -3.70 -18.16
CA GLY A 171 -9.06 -4.78 -19.14
C GLY A 171 -7.75 -4.77 -19.94
N LEU A 172 -6.72 -4.08 -19.44
CA LEU A 172 -5.36 -4.04 -19.97
C LEU A 172 -4.45 -5.12 -19.36
#